data_AF-A0A957FM59-F1
#
_entry.id   AF-A0A957FM59-F1
#
_cell.length_a   1.000
_cell.length_b   1.000
_cell.length_c   1.000
_cell.angle_alpha   90.00
_cell.angle_beta   90.00
_cell.angle_gamma   90.00
#
_symmetry.space_group_name_H-M   'P 1'
#
loop_
_entity.id
_entity.type
_entity.pdbx_description
1 polymer ?
#
loop_
_entity_poly.entity_id
_entity_poly.type
_entity_poly.pdbx_seq_one_letter_code
_entity_poly.pdbx_strand_id
1 'polypeptide(L)'
;PFFTMLYFIPLQGIVIPANANILEMAWAVLVNSVTNGWAALTFIVALIGLSFYAFDQPNWAALITAVNLPEHRGTVIGMSRLARAMGNALSVGLAGFLFTKLAETAVPPLNYAIGLALFQALVLPAIGCYWLARKAVPADIAAVQNTLRQHAQTHL
;
A
#
# COMPACT_ATOMS: atom_id res chain seq x y z
N PRO A 1 -4.04 6.89 -5.33
CA PRO A 1 -5.01 8.00 -5.51
C PRO A 1 -5.92 8.20 -4.29
N PHE A 2 -6.59 7.15 -3.80
CA PHE A 2 -7.51 7.25 -2.65
C PHE A 2 -6.81 7.75 -1.37
N PHE A 3 -5.63 7.21 -1.03
CA PHE A 3 -4.85 7.71 0.11
C PHE A 3 -4.45 9.18 -0.06
N THR A 4 -4.10 9.62 -1.27
CA THR A 4 -3.84 11.05 -1.54
C THR A 4 -5.07 11.90 -1.32
N MET A 5 -6.25 11.45 -1.78
CA MET A 5 -7.51 12.17 -1.57
C MET A 5 -7.81 12.36 -0.09
N LEU A 6 -7.62 11.32 0.75
CA LEU A 6 -7.85 11.40 2.19
C LEU A 6 -7.12 12.57 2.85
N TYR A 7 -5.91 12.90 2.40
CA TYR A 7 -5.10 13.96 3.00
C TYR A 7 -5.66 15.37 2.75
N PHE A 8 -6.55 15.53 1.77
CA PHE A 8 -7.10 16.82 1.37
C PHE A 8 -8.62 16.92 1.60
N ILE A 9 -9.27 15.90 2.16
CA ILE A 9 -10.69 15.99 2.53
C ILE A 9 -10.82 16.98 3.70
N PRO A 10 -11.60 18.06 3.55
CA PRO A 10 -11.80 19.03 4.61
C PRO A 10 -12.76 18.45 5.65
N LEU A 11 -12.23 17.83 6.70
CA LEU A 11 -12.95 17.20 7.82
C LEU A 11 -13.73 18.22 8.69
N GLN A 12 -14.63 18.97 8.07
CA GLN A 12 -15.40 20.04 8.71
C GLN A 12 -16.59 19.50 9.49
N GLY A 13 -16.92 20.13 10.61
CA GLY A 13 -18.12 19.82 11.39
C GLY A 13 -18.07 18.47 12.12
N ILE A 14 -16.88 17.91 12.36
CA ILE A 14 -16.73 16.73 13.21
C ILE A 14 -16.94 17.15 14.67
N VAL A 15 -17.81 16.44 15.37
CA VAL A 15 -18.05 16.66 16.80
C VAL A 15 -17.33 15.56 17.58
N ILE A 16 -16.33 15.94 18.36
CA ILE A 16 -15.61 15.05 19.28
C ILE A 16 -15.76 15.60 20.70
N PRO A 17 -16.14 14.78 21.70
CA PRO A 17 -16.19 15.23 23.08
C PRO A 17 -14.78 15.64 23.58
N ALA A 18 -14.67 16.79 24.25
CA ALA A 18 -13.39 17.38 24.64
C ALA A 18 -12.55 16.52 25.61
N ASN A 19 -13.18 15.60 26.34
CA ASN A 19 -12.54 14.66 27.28
C ASN A 19 -12.95 13.21 27.02
N ALA A 20 -13.14 12.85 25.73
CA ALA A 20 -13.59 11.52 25.36
C ALA A 20 -12.63 10.43 25.84
N ASN A 21 -13.14 9.42 26.54
CA ASN A 21 -12.40 8.17 26.70
C ASN A 21 -12.33 7.41 25.36
N ILE A 22 -11.55 6.32 25.29
CA ILE A 22 -11.33 5.56 24.04
C ILE A 22 -12.65 5.08 23.42
N LEU A 23 -13.62 4.64 24.25
CA LEU A 23 -14.91 4.15 23.78
C LEU A 23 -15.77 5.30 23.24
N GLU A 24 -15.79 6.43 23.93
CA GLU A 24 -16.51 7.63 23.49
C GLU A 24 -15.93 8.17 22.17
N MET A 25 -14.60 8.13 22.01
CA MET A 25 -13.95 8.55 20.77
C MET A 25 -14.24 7.58 19.63
N ALA A 26 -14.18 6.26 19.88
CA ALA A 26 -14.55 5.25 18.88
C ALA A 26 -16.01 5.40 18.45
N TRP A 27 -16.92 5.61 19.40
CA TRP A 27 -18.33 5.85 19.13
C TRP A 27 -18.55 7.14 18.35
N ALA A 28 -17.88 8.23 18.72
CA ALA A 28 -17.95 9.50 18.00
C ALA A 28 -17.50 9.34 16.55
N VAL A 29 -16.43 8.59 16.27
CA VAL A 29 -15.99 8.31 14.88
C VAL A 29 -17.07 7.55 14.10
N LEU A 30 -17.70 6.53 14.71
CA LEU A 30 -18.77 5.76 14.06
C LEU A 30 -20.00 6.64 13.76
N VAL A 31 -20.44 7.44 14.72
CA VAL A 31 -21.57 8.34 14.55
C VAL A 31 -21.26 9.39 13.47
N ASN A 32 -20.11 10.06 13.55
CA ASN A 32 -19.71 11.06 12.55
C ASN A 32 -19.61 10.43 11.15
N SER A 33 -19.18 9.17 11.02
CA SER A 33 -19.09 8.48 9.72
C SER A 33 -20.44 8.32 9.02
N VAL A 34 -21.55 8.38 9.76
CA VAL A 34 -22.91 8.31 9.18
C VAL A 34 -23.68 9.63 9.22
N THR A 35 -23.34 10.54 10.14
CA THR A 35 -24.05 11.82 10.30
C THR A 35 -23.37 13.00 9.62
N ASN A 36 -22.07 12.91 9.32
CA ASN A 36 -21.29 13.98 8.69
C ASN A 36 -20.83 13.55 7.29
N GLY A 37 -21.18 14.33 6.27
CA GLY A 37 -20.86 14.01 4.87
C GLY A 37 -19.37 13.92 4.56
N TRP A 38 -18.53 14.74 5.20
CA TRP A 38 -17.07 14.69 5.02
C TRP A 38 -16.46 13.47 5.69
N ALA A 39 -16.94 13.10 6.88
CA ALA A 39 -16.52 11.88 7.56
C ALA A 39 -16.97 10.62 6.78
N ALA A 40 -18.20 10.62 6.26
CA ALA A 40 -18.71 9.55 5.39
C ALA A 40 -17.87 9.40 4.11
N LEU A 41 -17.54 10.52 3.45
CA LEU A 41 -16.67 10.52 2.27
C LEU A 41 -15.28 9.95 2.62
N THR A 42 -14.69 10.39 3.73
CA THR A 42 -13.40 9.88 4.22
C THR A 42 -13.45 8.39 4.46
N PHE A 43 -14.51 7.89 5.11
CA PHE A 43 -14.73 6.47 5.34
C PHE A 43 -14.79 5.68 4.03
N ILE A 44 -15.60 6.12 3.06
CA ILE A 44 -15.74 5.45 1.77
C ILE A 44 -14.41 5.43 1.00
N VAL A 45 -13.73 6.57 0.91
CA VAL A 45 -12.43 6.68 0.22
C VAL A 45 -11.39 5.79 0.89
N ALA A 46 -11.35 5.77 2.23
CA ALA A 46 -10.44 4.93 2.99
C ALA A 46 -10.74 3.44 2.79
N LEU A 47 -12.02 3.06 2.83
CA LEU A 47 -12.47 1.69 2.61
C LEU A 47 -12.07 1.18 1.23
N ILE A 48 -12.30 1.97 0.18
CA ILE A 48 -11.90 1.63 -1.19
C ILE A 48 -10.37 1.52 -1.29
N GLY A 49 -9.64 2.52 -0.78
CA GLY A 49 -8.18 2.52 -0.80
C GLY A 49 -7.59 1.30 -0.09
N LEU A 50 -8.12 0.96 1.09
CA LEU A 50 -7.70 -0.19 1.88
C LEU A 50 -8.06 -1.51 1.19
N SER A 51 -9.22 -1.59 0.53
CA SER A 51 -9.63 -2.79 -0.23
C SER A 51 -8.63 -3.09 -1.35
N PHE A 52 -8.23 -2.08 -2.13
CA PHE A 52 -7.20 -2.26 -3.15
C PHE A 52 -5.84 -2.64 -2.57
N TYR A 53 -5.45 -2.02 -1.45
CA TYR A 53 -4.21 -2.38 -0.77
C TYR A 53 -4.22 -3.84 -0.28
N ALA A 54 -5.35 -4.29 0.28
CA ALA A 54 -5.51 -5.66 0.76
C ALA A 54 -5.46 -6.70 -0.36
N PHE A 55 -5.87 -6.35 -1.58
CA PHE A 55 -5.76 -7.24 -2.74
C PHE A 55 -4.32 -7.42 -3.24
N ASP A 56 -3.42 -6.47 -3.01
CA ASP A 56 -2.04 -6.56 -3.51
C ASP A 56 -1.24 -7.68 -2.81
N GLN A 57 -1.33 -7.74 -1.48
CA GLN A 57 -0.48 -8.61 -0.66
C GLN A 57 -0.58 -10.12 -0.98
N PRO A 58 -1.77 -10.74 -1.09
CA PRO A 58 -1.88 -12.16 -1.44
C PRO A 58 -1.51 -12.44 -2.91
N ASN A 59 -1.86 -11.53 -3.82
CA ASN A 59 -1.62 -11.71 -5.25
C ASN A 59 -0.13 -11.65 -5.59
N TRP A 60 0.62 -10.77 -4.93
CA TRP A 60 2.06 -10.67 -5.11
C TRP A 60 2.80 -11.96 -4.72
N ALA A 61 2.44 -12.57 -3.57
CA ALA A 61 3.05 -13.82 -3.12
C ALA A 61 2.70 -14.99 -4.05
N ALA A 62 1.44 -15.06 -4.51
CA ALA A 62 1.02 -16.04 -5.50
C ALA A 62 1.78 -15.89 -6.83
N LEU A 63 1.97 -14.67 -7.30
CA LEU A 63 2.70 -14.40 -8.54
C LEU A 63 4.17 -14.86 -8.46
N ILE A 64 4.87 -14.55 -7.36
CA ILE A 64 6.26 -15.00 -7.16
C ILE A 64 6.36 -16.52 -7.21
N THR A 65 5.43 -17.24 -6.60
CA THR A 65 5.47 -18.71 -6.60
C THR A 65 5.06 -19.32 -7.93
N ALA A 66 4.21 -18.65 -8.71
CA ALA A 66 3.78 -19.08 -10.04
C ALA A 66 4.90 -18.97 -11.09
N VAL A 67 5.76 -17.94 -11.00
CA VAL A 67 6.85 -17.70 -11.95
C VAL A 67 8.20 -18.30 -11.53
N ASN A 68 8.26 -19.05 -10.43
CA ASN A 68 9.50 -19.69 -9.96
C ASN A 68 9.30 -21.17 -9.61
N LEU A 69 10.30 -21.98 -9.96
CA LEU A 69 10.36 -23.39 -9.58
C LEU A 69 10.41 -23.56 -8.05
N PRO A 70 9.83 -24.64 -7.49
CA PRO A 70 9.73 -24.86 -6.05
C PRO A 70 11.04 -24.65 -5.27
N GLU A 71 12.15 -25.13 -5.82
CA GLU A 71 13.50 -25.04 -5.27
C GLU A 71 14.02 -23.60 -5.11
N HIS A 72 13.52 -22.65 -5.89
CA HIS A 72 13.97 -21.25 -5.87
C HIS A 72 13.01 -20.31 -5.15
N ARG A 73 11.77 -20.74 -4.87
CA ARG A 73 10.73 -19.89 -4.25
C ARG A 73 11.19 -19.27 -2.94
N GLY A 74 11.85 -20.04 -2.08
CA GLY A 74 12.35 -19.55 -0.78
C GLY A 74 13.36 -18.42 -0.94
N THR A 75 14.33 -18.57 -1.83
CA THR A 75 15.37 -17.57 -2.11
C THR A 75 14.77 -16.29 -2.68
N VAL A 76 13.87 -16.40 -3.66
CA VAL A 76 13.22 -15.24 -4.29
C VAL A 76 12.34 -14.49 -3.28
N ILE A 77 11.57 -15.20 -2.46
CA ILE A 77 10.80 -14.60 -1.37
C ILE A 77 11.73 -13.89 -0.37
N GLY A 78 12.85 -14.52 0.01
CA GLY A 78 13.86 -13.92 0.88
C GLY A 78 14.44 -12.61 0.34
N MET A 79 14.90 -12.61 -0.91
CA MET A 79 15.41 -11.40 -1.59
C MET A 79 14.36 -10.29 -1.64
N SER A 80 13.11 -10.65 -1.92
CA SER A 80 12.03 -9.68 -2.00
C SER A 80 11.67 -9.06 -0.64
N ARG A 81 11.79 -9.82 0.46
CA ARG A 81 11.64 -9.32 1.82
C ARG A 81 12.79 -8.40 2.21
N LEU A 82 14.02 -8.74 1.82
CA LEU A 82 15.18 -7.87 2.00
C LEU A 82 15.00 -6.53 1.29
N ALA A 83 14.61 -6.55 0.02
CA ALA A 83 14.34 -5.33 -0.75
C ALA A 83 13.24 -4.47 -0.08
N ARG A 84 12.18 -5.11 0.43
CA ARG A 84 11.11 -4.43 1.17
C ARG A 84 11.61 -3.80 2.48
N ALA A 85 12.45 -4.51 3.23
CA ALA A 85 13.05 -3.98 4.46
C ALA A 85 13.95 -2.77 4.18
N MET A 86 14.78 -2.84 3.13
CA MET A 86 15.60 -1.71 2.69
C MET A 86 14.74 -0.52 2.28
N GLY A 87 13.69 -0.75 1.47
CA GLY A 87 12.74 0.29 1.07
C GLY A 87 12.07 0.96 2.27
N ASN A 88 11.63 0.17 3.26
CA ASN A 88 11.06 0.70 4.49
C ASN A 88 12.06 1.56 5.27
N ALA A 89 13.30 1.08 5.46
CA ALA A 89 14.34 1.84 6.16
C ALA A 89 14.64 3.18 5.48
N LEU A 90 14.80 3.16 4.15
CA LEU A 90 15.01 4.37 3.35
C LEU A 90 13.82 5.33 3.45
N SER A 91 12.60 4.80 3.42
CA SER A 91 11.38 5.61 3.48
C SER A 91 11.24 6.38 4.80
N VAL A 92 11.61 5.77 5.93
CA VAL A 92 11.55 6.41 7.25
C VAL A 92 12.54 7.56 7.33
N GLY A 93 13.78 7.35 6.85
CA GLY A 93 14.80 8.41 6.81
C GLY A 93 14.40 9.56 5.89
N LEU A 94 13.93 9.25 4.68
CA LEU A 94 13.46 10.24 3.72
C LEU A 94 12.25 11.03 4.26
N ALA A 95 11.35 10.37 5.00
CA ALA A 95 10.16 11.00 5.55
C ALA A 95 10.54 12.07 6.57
N GLY A 96 11.46 11.74 7.50
CA GLY A 96 11.96 12.70 8.48
C GLY A 96 12.58 13.94 7.82
N PHE A 97 13.44 13.73 6.81
CA PHE A 97 14.03 14.83 6.03
C PHE A 97 12.97 15.69 5.33
N LEU A 98 12.03 15.06 4.63
CA LEU A 98 11.00 15.77 3.86
C LEU A 98 10.08 16.58 4.79
N PHE A 99 9.61 16.01 5.90
CA PHE A 99 8.72 16.73 6.81
C PHE A 99 9.42 17.89 7.52
N THR A 100 10.71 17.74 7.85
CA THR A 100 11.52 18.85 8.39
C THR A 100 11.58 20.00 7.37
N LYS A 101 11.83 19.69 6.09
CA LYS A 101 11.90 20.71 5.03
C LYS A 101 10.55 21.35 4.72
N LEU A 102 9.46 20.58 4.74
CA LEU A 102 8.12 21.12 4.52
C LEU A 102 7.64 21.99 5.69
N ALA A 103 8.08 21.72 6.91
CA ALA A 103 7.78 22.58 8.06
C ALA A 103 8.39 23.99 7.93
N GLU A 104 9.45 24.16 7.14
CA GLU A 104 10.05 25.47 6.85
C GLU A 104 9.21 26.31 5.87
N THR A 105 8.33 25.69 5.09
CA THR A 105 7.66 26.34 3.93
C THR A 105 6.12 26.26 3.95
N ALA A 106 5.54 25.34 4.70
CA ALA A 106 4.09 25.15 4.80
C ALA A 106 3.62 25.01 6.25
N VAL A 107 2.44 25.56 6.55
CA VAL A 107 1.84 25.54 7.90
C VAL A 107 1.06 24.23 8.11
N PRO A 108 1.06 23.66 9.32
CA PRO A 108 0.15 22.55 9.66
C PRO A 108 -1.33 22.90 9.47
N PRO A 109 -2.17 21.96 9.00
CA PRO A 109 -1.87 20.56 8.65
C PRO A 109 -1.41 20.35 7.19
N LEU A 110 -1.32 21.42 6.39
CA LEU A 110 -1.05 21.33 4.95
C LEU A 110 0.33 20.75 4.63
N ASN A 111 1.34 21.06 5.45
CA ASN A 111 2.67 20.46 5.33
C ASN A 111 2.64 18.92 5.39
N TYR A 112 1.83 18.33 6.27
CA TYR A 112 1.65 16.89 6.38
C TYR A 112 0.91 16.33 5.17
N ALA A 113 -0.16 17.00 4.72
CA ALA A 113 -0.93 16.56 3.56
C ALA A 113 -0.07 16.52 2.29
N ILE A 114 0.72 17.57 2.05
CA ILE A 114 1.66 17.64 0.92
C ILE A 114 2.74 16.56 1.04
N GLY A 115 3.36 16.43 2.21
CA GLY A 115 4.43 15.45 2.42
C GLY A 115 3.96 14.01 2.18
N LEU A 116 2.81 13.64 2.77
CA LEU A 116 2.22 12.32 2.55
C LEU A 116 1.80 12.11 1.09
N ALA A 117 1.27 13.13 0.41
CA ALA A 117 0.93 13.05 -1.00
C ALA A 117 2.15 12.84 -1.91
N LEU A 118 3.28 13.52 -1.62
CA LEU A 118 4.54 13.32 -2.36
C LEU A 118 5.06 11.89 -2.19
N PHE A 119 4.96 11.33 -0.97
CA PHE A 119 5.31 9.92 -0.74
C PHE A 119 4.46 8.95 -1.57
N GLN A 120 3.18 9.25 -1.78
CA GLN A 120 2.33 8.43 -2.65
C GLN A 120 2.86 8.41 -4.10
N ALA A 121 3.55 9.46 -4.57
CA ALA A 121 4.14 9.48 -5.92
C ALA A 121 5.32 8.50 -6.07
N LEU A 122 5.96 8.08 -4.97
CA LEU A 122 7.03 7.07 -5.00
C LEU A 122 6.52 5.67 -5.40
N VAL A 123 5.21 5.48 -5.54
CA VAL A 123 4.63 4.27 -6.14
C VAL A 123 4.80 4.22 -7.66
N LEU A 124 5.00 5.37 -8.33
CA LEU A 124 5.05 5.44 -9.80
C LEU A 124 6.14 4.56 -10.42
N PRO A 125 7.39 4.51 -9.89
CA PRO A 125 8.40 3.57 -10.38
C PRO A 125 7.97 2.11 -10.24
N ALA A 126 7.31 1.74 -9.13
CA ALA A 126 6.81 0.38 -8.92
C ALA A 126 5.72 0.02 -9.94
N ILE A 127 4.80 0.95 -10.25
CA ILE A 127 3.81 0.78 -11.32
C ILE A 127 4.50 0.54 -12.66
N GLY A 128 5.55 1.29 -12.97
CA GLY A 128 6.36 1.10 -14.18
C GLY A 128 6.95 -0.31 -14.27
N CYS A 129 7.58 -0.79 -13.19
CA CYS A 129 8.11 -2.15 -13.11
C CYS A 129 7.03 -3.22 -13.32
N TYR A 130 5.87 -3.09 -12.66
CA TYR A 130 4.74 -4.00 -12.85
C TYR A 130 4.21 -3.99 -14.29
N TRP A 131 4.11 -2.81 -14.88
CA TRP A 131 3.64 -2.65 -16.25
C TRP A 131 4.56 -3.30 -17.29
N LEU A 132 5.87 -3.30 -17.02
CA LEU A 132 6.85 -4.01 -17.84
C LEU A 132 6.78 -5.53 -17.59
N ALA A 133 6.76 -5.94 -16.32
CA ALA A 133 6.74 -7.34 -15.92
C ALA A 133 5.51 -8.10 -16.45
N ARG A 134 4.34 -7.45 -16.55
CA ARG A 134 3.09 -8.08 -17.02
C ARG A 134 3.20 -8.76 -18.38
N LYS A 135 4.15 -8.34 -19.23
CA LYS A 135 4.37 -8.91 -20.56
C LYS A 135 5.07 -10.28 -20.51
N ALA A 136 5.97 -10.47 -19.54
CA ALA A 136 6.76 -11.69 -19.39
C ALA A 136 6.04 -12.76 -18.55
N VAL A 137 5.28 -12.32 -17.54
CA VAL A 137 4.61 -13.21 -16.57
C VAL A 137 3.87 -14.40 -17.19
N PRO A 138 3.03 -14.26 -18.24
CA PRO A 138 2.32 -15.41 -18.79
C PRO A 138 3.26 -16.47 -19.38
N ALA A 139 4.34 -16.03 -20.04
CA ALA A 139 5.34 -16.93 -20.61
C ALA A 139 6.15 -17.62 -19.51
N ASP A 140 6.51 -16.89 -18.45
CA ASP A 140 7.26 -17.42 -17.30
C ASP A 140 6.45 -18.49 -16.55
N ILE A 141 5.16 -18.26 -16.33
CA ILE A 141 4.25 -19.24 -15.71
C ILE A 141 4.17 -20.50 -16.58
N ALA A 142 3.98 -20.35 -17.89
CA ALA A 142 3.91 -21.49 -18.81
C ALA A 142 5.21 -22.29 -18.83
N ALA A 143 6.36 -21.61 -18.80
CA ALA A 143 7.67 -22.25 -18.72
C ALA A 143 7.81 -23.10 -17.45
N VAL A 144 7.48 -22.54 -16.27
CA VAL A 144 7.51 -23.28 -14.99
C VAL A 144 6.57 -24.49 -15.03
N GLN A 145 5.35 -24.33 -15.54
CA GLN A 145 4.39 -25.43 -15.66
C GLN A 145 4.88 -26.54 -16.58
N ASN A 146 5.53 -26.21 -17.69
CA ASN A 146 6.10 -27.18 -18.62
C ASN A 146 7.25 -27.96 -17.97
N THR A 147 8.17 -27.27 -17.27
CA THR A 147 9.26 -27.93 -16.53
C THR A 147 8.71 -28.89 -15.48
N LEU A 148 7.70 -28.48 -14.71
CA LEU A 148 7.08 -29.34 -13.70
C LEU A 148 6.39 -30.56 -14.31
N ARG A 149 5.72 -30.41 -15.47
CA ARG A 149 5.13 -31.54 -16.21
C ARG A 149 6.19 -32.52 -16.70
N GLN A 150 7.31 -32.02 -17.22
CA GLN A 150 8.42 -32.86 -17.65
C GLN A 150 8.99 -33.66 -16.47
N HIS A 151 9.26 -33.01 -15.33
CA HIS A 151 9.73 -33.71 -14.13
C HIS A 151 8.76 -34.79 -13.65
N ALA A 152 7.45 -34.51 -13.68
CA ALA A 152 6.45 -35.50 -13.29
C ALA A 152 6.43 -36.74 -14.22
N GLN A 153 6.76 -36.57 -15.50
CA GLN A 153 6.84 -37.68 -16.47
C GLN A 153 8.12 -38.50 -16.33
N THR A 154 9.24 -37.89 -15.93
CA THR A 154 10.53 -38.58 -15.76
C THR A 154 10.65 -39.35 -14.43
N HIS A 155 9.79 -39.05 -13.45
CA HIS A 155 9.77 -39.69 -12.13
C HIS A 155 8.64 -40.74 -11.96
N LEU A 156 7.97 -41.13 -13.04
CA LEU A 156 7.04 -42.27 -13.14
C LEU A 156 7.70 -43.41 -13.94
#